data_AF-A0AAV6DA05-F1
#
_entry.id   AF-A0AAV6DA05-F1
#
_cell.length_a   1.000
_cell.length_b   1.000
_cell.length_c   1.000
_cell.angle_alpha   90.00
_cell.angle_beta   90.00
_cell.angle_gamma   90.00
#
_symmetry.space_group_name_H-M   'P 1'
#
loop_
_entity.id
_entity.type
_entity.pdbx_description
1 polymer ?
#
loop_
_entity_poly.entity_id
_entity_poly.type
_entity_poly.pdbx_seq_one_letter_code
_entity_poly.pdbx_strand_id
1 'polypeptide(L)'
;MKTILFSIVLIGLTFCANAQISTNQPARLKTKVTCYEGKIDSGVDTRSVDLASDNTYPGYVGGDDNTTLGAEHSLKWSFVGRNGSKDIYRFTFTRMTKKGSSSLTTDSKEIQFDGKQIIVFEDELHTVVMESPSTEDLKKAQGH
;
A
#
# COMPACT_ATOMS: atom_id res chain seq x y z
N MET A 1 -5.77 -23.07 60.28
CA MET A 1 -5.91 -22.86 58.82
C MET A 1 -4.66 -22.18 58.30
N LYS A 2 -3.92 -22.79 57.37
CA LYS A 2 -2.91 -22.14 56.52
C LYS A 2 -2.63 -23.07 55.34
N THR A 3 -3.36 -22.84 54.26
CA THR A 3 -3.23 -23.52 52.96
C THR A 3 -1.99 -22.99 52.25
N ILE A 4 -1.08 -23.89 51.89
CA ILE A 4 0.10 -23.58 51.07
C ILE A 4 -0.34 -23.71 49.62
N LEU A 5 -0.44 -22.59 48.90
CA LEU A 5 -0.72 -22.56 47.46
C LEU A 5 0.55 -22.88 46.68
N PHE A 6 0.47 -23.91 45.82
CA PHE A 6 1.44 -24.17 44.75
C PHE A 6 1.29 -23.11 43.66
N SER A 7 2.36 -22.35 43.38
CA SER A 7 2.45 -21.50 42.19
C SER A 7 3.09 -22.28 41.04
N ILE A 8 2.29 -22.70 40.07
CA ILE A 8 2.75 -23.24 38.79
C ILE A 8 3.09 -22.04 37.89
N VAL A 9 4.38 -21.80 37.69
CA VAL A 9 4.89 -20.80 36.73
C VAL A 9 4.78 -21.41 35.33
N LEU A 10 3.75 -21.01 34.59
CA LEU A 10 3.57 -21.39 33.18
C LEU A 10 4.45 -20.49 32.32
N ILE A 11 5.60 -20.99 31.87
CA ILE A 11 6.47 -20.32 30.91
C ILE A 11 5.84 -20.48 29.53
N GLY A 12 5.09 -19.47 29.08
CA GLY A 12 4.56 -19.39 27.74
C GLY A 12 5.69 -19.08 26.75
N LEU A 13 6.10 -20.08 25.96
CA LEU A 13 6.96 -19.88 24.79
C LEU A 13 6.14 -19.22 23.68
N THR A 14 6.20 -17.89 23.57
CA THR A 14 5.75 -17.17 22.38
C THR A 14 6.74 -17.41 21.24
N PHE A 15 6.45 -18.37 20.38
CA PHE A 15 7.11 -18.50 19.09
C PHE A 15 6.65 -17.35 18.18
N CYS A 16 7.45 -16.28 18.10
CA CYS A 16 7.34 -15.34 16.99
C CYS A 16 7.88 -16.05 15.74
N ALA A 17 7.01 -16.78 15.04
CA ALA A 17 7.32 -17.27 13.71
C ALA A 17 7.50 -16.03 12.81
N ASN A 18 8.76 -15.67 12.52
CA ASN A 18 9.06 -14.71 11.47
C ASN A 18 8.65 -15.35 10.14
N ALA A 19 7.46 -15.01 9.67
CA ALA A 19 6.99 -15.44 8.38
C ALA A 19 7.91 -14.84 7.31
N GLN A 20 8.64 -15.72 6.62
CA GLN A 20 9.60 -15.35 5.59
C GLN A 20 8.86 -14.80 4.36
N ILE A 21 9.37 -13.70 3.79
CA ILE A 21 8.80 -13.13 2.57
C ILE A 21 9.11 -14.07 1.39
N SER A 22 8.06 -14.54 0.73
CA SER A 22 8.15 -15.36 -0.49
C SER A 22 8.29 -14.44 -1.71
N THR A 23 9.47 -14.40 -2.31
CA THR A 23 9.81 -13.51 -3.44
C THR A 23 9.78 -14.20 -4.81
N ASN A 24 9.23 -15.41 -4.88
CA ASN A 24 9.10 -16.23 -6.10
C ASN A 24 7.65 -16.51 -6.50
N GLN A 25 6.68 -15.91 -5.80
CA GLN A 25 5.25 -16.04 -6.09
C GLN A 25 4.70 -14.71 -6.60
N PRO A 26 3.77 -14.70 -7.57
CA PRO A 26 3.14 -13.47 -8.05
C PRO A 26 2.29 -12.81 -6.96
N ALA A 27 1.75 -11.62 -7.17
CA ALA A 27 0.73 -11.06 -6.30
C ALA A 27 -0.48 -12.01 -6.24
N ARG A 28 -1.17 -12.05 -5.10
CA ARG A 28 -2.39 -12.85 -4.89
C ARG A 28 -3.64 -11.98 -5.03
N LEU A 29 -3.52 -10.74 -4.58
CA LEU A 29 -4.62 -9.80 -4.47
C LEU A 29 -4.55 -8.83 -5.64
N LYS A 30 -5.70 -8.57 -6.25
CA LYS A 30 -5.84 -7.46 -7.19
C LYS A 30 -5.82 -6.17 -6.37
N THR A 31 -5.07 -5.20 -6.84
CA THR A 31 -4.85 -3.94 -6.13
C THR A 31 -5.16 -2.78 -7.06
N LYS A 32 -5.55 -1.65 -6.48
CA LYS A 32 -5.72 -0.38 -7.17
C LYS A 32 -5.00 0.65 -6.32
N VAL A 33 -4.12 1.43 -6.95
CA VAL A 33 -3.43 2.53 -6.29
C VAL A 33 -4.00 3.83 -6.82
N THR A 34 -4.53 4.67 -5.95
CA THR A 34 -5.09 5.96 -6.33
C THR A 34 -4.35 7.07 -5.60
N CYS A 35 -3.88 8.06 -6.35
CA CYS A 35 -3.42 9.33 -5.79
C CYS A 35 -4.55 10.35 -5.90
N TYR A 36 -4.91 10.96 -4.77
CA TYR A 36 -5.86 12.05 -4.67
C TYR A 36 -5.12 13.36 -4.41
N GLU A 37 -5.55 14.43 -5.05
CA GLU A 37 -5.16 15.79 -4.67
C GLU A 37 -5.97 16.25 -3.45
N GLY A 38 -5.25 16.49 -2.36
CA GLY A 38 -5.80 16.72 -1.03
C GLY A 38 -6.23 15.42 -0.36
N LYS A 39 -7.43 15.42 0.21
CA LYS A 39 -7.97 14.28 0.96
C LYS A 39 -8.82 13.35 0.08
N ILE A 40 -8.98 12.11 0.52
CA ILE A 40 -9.98 11.19 -0.03
C ILE A 40 -11.34 11.90 -0.02
N ASP A 41 -12.12 11.74 -1.09
CA ASP A 41 -13.44 12.35 -1.31
C ASP A 41 -13.44 13.88 -1.53
N SER A 42 -12.28 14.51 -1.78
CA SER A 42 -12.20 15.93 -2.16
C SER A 42 -12.80 16.24 -3.53
N GLY A 43 -13.03 15.23 -4.37
CA GLY A 43 -13.58 15.36 -5.72
C GLY A 43 -12.60 15.89 -6.78
N VAL A 44 -11.31 16.06 -6.43
CA VAL A 44 -10.25 16.54 -7.33
C VAL A 44 -9.46 15.35 -7.92
N ASP A 45 -8.97 15.56 -9.15
CA ASP A 45 -8.35 14.60 -10.06
C ASP A 45 -7.79 13.32 -9.41
N THR A 46 -8.42 12.20 -9.79
CA THR A 46 -8.03 10.85 -9.41
C THR A 46 -7.36 10.17 -10.59
N ARG A 47 -6.11 9.75 -10.43
CA ARG A 47 -5.53 8.74 -11.32
C ARG A 47 -5.35 7.43 -10.57
N SER A 48 -6.00 6.40 -11.07
CA SER A 48 -5.79 5.03 -10.61
C SER A 48 -4.72 4.37 -11.47
N VAL A 49 -3.65 3.95 -10.82
CA VAL A 49 -2.58 3.17 -11.42
C VAL A 49 -2.88 1.69 -11.24
N ASP A 50 -2.71 0.99 -12.36
CA ASP A 50 -2.62 -0.44 -12.62
C ASP A 50 -3.12 -1.42 -11.57
N LEU A 51 -3.96 -2.33 -12.06
CA LEU A 51 -4.29 -3.56 -11.37
C LEU A 51 -3.05 -4.44 -11.29
N ALA A 52 -2.69 -4.90 -10.09
CA ALA A 52 -1.89 -6.12 -10.00
C ALA A 52 -2.66 -7.24 -10.73
N SER A 53 -2.19 -7.60 -11.92
CA SER A 53 -2.76 -8.67 -12.73
C SER A 53 -2.24 -10.01 -12.22
N ASP A 54 -2.80 -11.12 -12.71
CA ASP A 54 -2.33 -12.47 -12.39
C ASP A 54 -0.82 -12.68 -12.74
N ASN A 55 -0.20 -11.72 -13.46
CA ASN A 55 1.20 -11.70 -13.85
C ASN A 55 2.07 -10.68 -13.09
N THR A 56 1.61 -10.11 -11.97
CA THR A 56 2.43 -9.20 -11.15
C THR A 56 3.43 -10.01 -10.33
N TYR A 57 4.62 -10.24 -10.87
CA TYR A 57 5.72 -10.92 -10.17
C TYR A 57 6.58 -9.96 -9.35
N PRO A 58 7.29 -10.46 -8.32
CA PRO A 58 8.22 -9.64 -7.55
C PRO A 58 9.20 -8.89 -8.46
N GLY A 59 9.34 -7.58 -8.24
CA GLY A 59 10.10 -6.69 -9.11
C GLY A 59 9.28 -5.99 -10.19
N TYR A 60 7.99 -6.33 -10.37
CA TYR A 60 7.06 -5.50 -11.14
C TYR A 60 7.01 -4.10 -10.53
N VAL A 61 7.10 -3.07 -11.38
CA VAL A 61 7.03 -1.67 -10.99
C VAL A 61 5.86 -1.01 -11.72
N GLY A 62 4.94 -0.44 -10.97
CA GLY A 62 3.94 0.50 -11.46
C GLY A 62 4.26 1.91 -10.99
N GLY A 63 3.66 2.91 -11.63
CA GLY A 63 3.82 4.29 -11.20
C GLY A 63 3.00 5.27 -12.03
N ASP A 64 2.97 6.51 -11.55
CA ASP A 64 2.37 7.65 -12.23
C ASP A 64 3.16 8.90 -11.88
N ASP A 65 3.28 9.77 -12.87
CA ASP A 65 3.89 11.09 -12.74
C ASP A 65 2.82 12.09 -13.18
N ASN A 66 2.49 13.05 -12.33
CA ASN A 66 1.46 14.03 -12.62
C ASN A 66 1.81 15.42 -12.08
N THR A 67 1.23 16.43 -12.71
CA THR A 67 1.34 17.83 -12.31
C THR A 67 -0.01 18.49 -12.50
N THR A 68 -0.68 18.79 -11.39
CA THR A 68 -2.00 19.42 -11.42
C THR A 68 -2.00 20.61 -10.46
N LEU A 69 -2.59 21.73 -10.87
CA LEU A 69 -2.77 22.93 -10.05
C LEU A 69 -1.50 23.44 -9.31
N GLY A 70 -0.32 23.15 -9.85
CA GLY A 70 0.97 23.52 -9.24
C GLY A 70 1.43 22.59 -8.11
N ALA A 71 0.90 21.38 -8.03
CA ALA A 71 1.39 20.29 -7.17
C ALA A 71 1.97 19.18 -8.07
N GLU A 72 3.30 19.11 -8.12
CA GLU A 72 4.02 18.06 -8.84
C GLU A 72 4.19 16.83 -7.96
N HIS A 73 3.93 15.65 -8.52
CA HIS A 73 4.21 14.39 -7.86
C HIS A 73 4.61 13.25 -8.81
N SER A 74 5.37 12.31 -8.28
CA SER A 74 5.84 11.07 -8.90
C SER A 74 5.68 9.94 -7.89
N LEU A 75 4.75 9.04 -8.17
CA LEU A 75 4.47 7.85 -7.38
C LEU A 75 5.02 6.62 -8.10
N LYS A 76 5.83 5.84 -7.40
CA LYS A 76 6.29 4.53 -7.86
C LYS A 76 5.96 3.48 -6.83
N TRP A 77 5.58 2.30 -7.27
CA TRP A 77 5.36 1.17 -6.40
C TRP A 77 5.87 -0.11 -7.03
N SER A 78 6.32 -1.05 -6.20
CA SER A 78 6.73 -2.37 -6.66
C SER A 78 6.18 -3.48 -5.77
N PHE A 79 5.83 -4.60 -6.39
CA PHE A 79 5.50 -5.81 -5.65
C PHE A 79 6.80 -6.48 -5.18
N VAL A 80 6.90 -6.72 -3.87
CA VAL A 80 8.09 -7.29 -3.23
C VAL A 80 7.97 -8.80 -3.07
N GLY A 81 6.77 -9.30 -2.77
CA GLY A 81 6.53 -10.71 -2.49
C GLY A 81 5.38 -10.90 -1.51
N ARG A 82 5.22 -12.12 -1.00
CA ARG A 82 4.14 -12.47 -0.06
C ARG A 82 4.66 -12.70 1.35
N ASN A 83 3.90 -12.28 2.35
CA ASN A 83 4.11 -12.66 3.74
C ASN A 83 2.83 -13.30 4.29
N GLY A 84 2.81 -14.63 4.35
CA GLY A 84 1.62 -15.40 4.68
C GLY A 84 0.48 -15.10 3.70
N SER A 85 -0.63 -14.57 4.22
CA SER A 85 -1.79 -14.17 3.43
C SER A 85 -1.72 -12.72 2.94
N LYS A 86 -0.61 -12.00 3.08
CA LYS A 86 -0.53 -10.60 2.67
C LYS A 86 0.46 -10.43 1.53
N ASP A 87 0.14 -9.51 0.64
CA ASP A 87 1.03 -9.11 -0.45
C ASP A 87 1.82 -7.88 0.01
N ILE A 88 3.13 -7.87 -0.21
CA ILE A 88 4.00 -6.78 0.21
C ILE A 88 4.34 -5.91 -0.98
N TYR A 89 4.13 -4.61 -0.81
CA TYR A 89 4.46 -3.60 -1.80
C TYR A 89 5.40 -2.57 -1.20
N ARG A 90 6.35 -2.08 -1.99
CA ARG A 90 7.19 -0.94 -1.64
C ARG A 90 6.76 0.24 -2.48
N PHE A 91 6.42 1.33 -1.81
CA PHE A 91 6.08 2.59 -2.44
C PHE A 91 7.21 3.60 -2.25
N THR A 92 7.42 4.44 -3.27
CA THR A 92 8.26 5.62 -3.23
C THR A 92 7.47 6.78 -3.82
N PHE A 93 7.34 7.87 -3.07
CA PHE A 93 6.52 9.00 -3.47
C PHE A 93 7.30 10.30 -3.34
N THR A 94 7.63 10.89 -4.49
CA THR A 94 8.28 12.19 -4.61
C THR A 94 7.21 13.22 -4.92
N ARG A 95 7.06 14.26 -4.11
CA ARG A 95 5.98 15.24 -4.28
C ARG A 95 6.25 16.58 -3.65
N MET A 96 5.50 17.58 -4.08
CA MET A 96 5.31 18.79 -3.30
C MET A 96 4.41 18.51 -2.09
N THR A 97 4.80 19.02 -0.92
CA THR A 97 4.01 18.83 0.31
C THR A 97 3.25 20.09 0.75
N LYS A 98 3.52 21.24 0.10
CA LYS A 98 2.91 22.54 0.38
C LYS A 98 2.72 23.34 -0.90
N LYS A 99 1.59 24.03 -1.03
CA LYS A 99 1.27 24.82 -2.23
C LYS A 99 2.24 25.99 -2.40
N GLY A 100 2.74 26.20 -3.61
CA GLY A 100 3.69 27.27 -3.93
C GLY A 100 5.13 27.02 -3.48
N SER A 101 5.42 25.85 -2.90
CA SER A 101 6.79 25.37 -2.72
C SER A 101 7.40 24.95 -4.07
N SER A 102 8.71 25.09 -4.25
CA SER A 102 9.44 24.43 -5.35
C SER A 102 10.21 23.19 -4.88
N SER A 103 10.18 22.90 -3.57
CA SER A 103 10.90 21.76 -3.00
C SER A 103 10.04 20.50 -3.04
N LEU A 104 10.64 19.42 -3.55
CA LEU A 104 10.07 18.07 -3.54
C LEU A 104 10.56 17.32 -2.30
N THR A 105 9.68 16.50 -1.73
CA THR A 105 9.97 15.54 -0.66
C THR A 105 9.81 14.14 -1.21
N THR A 106 10.77 13.26 -0.94
CA THR A 106 10.71 11.84 -1.32
C THR A 106 10.61 10.98 -0.08
N ASP A 107 9.53 10.21 0.01
CA ASP A 107 9.32 9.22 1.06
C ASP A 107 9.20 7.81 0.48
N SER A 108 9.59 6.79 1.26
CA SER A 108 9.39 5.39 0.90
C SER A 108 8.76 4.61 2.04
N LYS A 109 7.89 3.65 1.71
CA LYS A 109 7.16 2.84 2.69
C LYS A 109 6.88 1.45 2.16
N GLU A 110 7.01 0.44 3.02
CA GLU A 110 6.52 -0.90 2.73
C GLU A 110 5.14 -1.11 3.35
N ILE A 111 4.23 -1.69 2.57
CA ILE A 111 2.84 -1.97 2.96
C ILE A 111 2.59 -3.47 2.83
N GLN A 112 1.98 -4.05 3.87
CA GLN A 112 1.41 -5.39 3.80
C GLN A 112 -0.09 -5.28 3.49
N PHE A 113 -0.46 -5.59 2.26
CA PHE A 113 -1.82 -5.51 1.78
C PHE A 113 -2.58 -6.82 2.00
N ASP A 114 -3.75 -6.73 2.60
CA ASP A 114 -4.61 -7.87 2.93
C ASP A 114 -5.94 -7.86 2.16
N GLY A 115 -6.11 -6.93 1.22
CA GLY A 115 -7.33 -6.75 0.43
C GLY A 115 -8.19 -5.58 0.89
N LYS A 116 -7.86 -4.94 2.02
CA LYS A 116 -8.59 -3.77 2.53
C LYS A 116 -7.90 -2.47 2.15
N GLN A 117 -8.67 -1.39 2.07
CA GLN A 117 -8.15 -0.04 1.83
C GLN A 117 -7.11 0.36 2.90
N ILE A 118 -5.98 0.91 2.45
CA ILE A 118 -4.91 1.43 3.29
C ILE A 118 -4.44 2.77 2.74
N ILE A 119 -4.27 3.76 3.61
CA ILE A 119 -3.59 5.02 3.29
C ILE A 119 -2.08 4.77 3.33
N VAL A 120 -1.42 4.92 2.19
CA VAL A 120 0.02 4.74 2.05
C VAL A 120 0.75 6.00 2.50
N PHE A 121 0.37 7.13 1.92
CA PHE A 121 0.88 8.48 2.23
C PHE A 121 -0.29 9.46 2.35
N GLU A 122 -0.15 10.46 3.22
CA GLU A 122 -1.10 11.56 3.37
C GLU A 122 -0.35 12.82 3.81
N ASP A 123 -0.61 13.92 3.12
CA ASP A 123 -0.22 15.27 3.52
C ASP A 123 -1.25 16.31 3.09
N GLU A 124 -0.89 17.59 3.14
CA GLU A 124 -1.79 18.70 2.81
C GLU A 124 -2.27 18.68 1.35
N LEU A 125 -1.42 18.18 0.43
CA LEU A 125 -1.67 18.23 -1.01
C LEU A 125 -1.98 16.87 -1.62
N HIS A 126 -1.61 15.76 -0.99
CA HIS A 126 -1.73 14.45 -1.58
C HIS A 126 -2.20 13.39 -0.58
N THR A 127 -3.09 12.52 -1.02
CA THR A 127 -3.38 11.26 -0.34
C THR A 127 -3.22 10.09 -1.31
N VAL A 128 -2.36 9.14 -0.98
CA VAL A 128 -2.16 7.91 -1.75
C VAL A 128 -2.83 6.77 -1.03
N VAL A 129 -3.75 6.10 -1.73
CA VAL A 129 -4.53 4.98 -1.23
C VAL A 129 -4.24 3.74 -2.04
N MET A 130 -4.13 2.61 -1.34
CA MET A 130 -4.09 1.28 -1.92
C MET A 130 -5.33 0.51 -1.49
N GLU A 131 -6.08 -0.04 -2.43
CA GLU A 131 -7.34 -0.74 -2.16
C GLU A 131 -7.57 -1.93 -3.10
N SER A 132 -8.61 -2.72 -2.82
CA SER A 132 -9.10 -3.69 -3.80
C SER A 132 -9.94 -2.96 -4.85
N PRO A 133 -9.80 -3.30 -6.14
CA PRO A 133 -10.60 -2.67 -7.20
C PRO A 133 -12.08 -2.98 -7.03
N SER A 134 -12.94 -1.99 -7.36
CA SER A 134 -14.38 -2.19 -7.41
C SER A 134 -14.78 -3.08 -8.60
N THR A 135 -16.02 -3.57 -8.61
CA THR A 135 -16.55 -4.32 -9.76
C THR A 135 -16.53 -3.50 -11.05
N GLU A 136 -16.75 -2.19 -10.97
CA GLU A 136 -16.71 -1.30 -12.14
C GLU A 136 -15.27 -1.08 -12.64
N ASP A 137 -14.29 -0.99 -11.75
CA ASP A 137 -12.86 -0.94 -12.13
C ASP A 137 -12.46 -2.20 -12.91
N LEU A 138 -12.93 -3.37 -12.46
CA LEU A 138 -12.68 -4.65 -13.12
C LEU A 138 -13.33 -4.74 -14.51
N LYS A 139 -14.56 -4.22 -14.68
CA LYS A 139 -15.24 -4.17 -15.98
C LYS A 139 -14.53 -3.24 -16.96
N LYS A 140 -14.13 -2.04 -16.52
CA LYS A 140 -13.38 -1.08 -17.36
C LYS A 140 -12.08 -1.67 -17.86
N ALA A 141 -11.37 -2.42 -17.02
CA ALA A 141 -10.13 -3.10 -17.43
C ALA A 141 -10.35 -4.21 -18.49
N GLN A 142 -11.58 -4.68 -18.70
CA GLN A 142 -11.92 -5.75 -19.65
C GLN A 142 -12.42 -5.26 -21.01
N GLY A 143 -12.55 -3.94 -21.23
CA GLY A 143 -12.84 -3.36 -22.55
C GLY A 143 -14.27 -3.55 -23.05
N HIS A 144 -15.25 -2.99 -22.33
CA HIS A 144 -16.59 -2.70 -22.84
C HIS A 144 -16.80 -1.19 -23.02
#